data_AF-A0A848T454-F1
#
_entry.id   AF-A0A848T454-F1
#
_cell.length_a   1.000
_cell.length_b   1.000
_cell.length_c   1.000
_cell.angle_alpha   90.00
_cell.angle_beta   90.00
_cell.angle_gamma   90.00
#
_symmetry.space_group_name_H-M   'P 1'
#
loop_
_entity.id
_entity.type
_entity.pdbx_description
1 polymer ?
#
loop_
_entity_poly.entity_id
_entity_poly.type
_entity_poly.pdbx_seq_one_letter_code
_entity_poly.pdbx_strand_id
1 'polypeptide(L)' 'AAGQDGVAPPLVHKIYEPSHHGDAAFLLAAKNGVRAHHWRFGNMPPVEGVTDGDVKMIVAYVRELQRANGIN' A
#
# COMPACT_ATOMS: atom_id res chain seq x y z
N ALA A 1 -8.38 -1.90 -9.89
CA ALA A 1 -9.11 -1.81 -8.60
C ALA A 1 -8.71 -0.51 -7.92
N ALA A 2 -9.65 0.40 -7.64
CA ALA A 2 -9.34 1.75 -7.15
C ALA A 2 -9.41 1.92 -5.62
N GLY A 3 -9.84 0.89 -4.88
CA GLY A 3 -10.30 1.07 -3.49
C GLY A 3 -11.70 1.71 -3.46
N GLN A 4 -12.21 1.99 -2.26
CA GLN A 4 -13.45 2.74 -2.07
C GLN A 4 -13.12 4.21 -1.83
N ASP A 5 -13.67 5.09 -2.67
CA ASP A 5 -13.42 6.53 -2.56
C ASP A 5 -13.95 7.07 -1.22
N GLY A 6 -13.16 7.93 -0.58
CA GLY A 6 -13.49 8.53 0.71
C GLY A 6 -13.49 7.59 1.93
N VAL A 7 -13.14 6.30 1.79
CA VAL A 7 -13.11 5.34 2.92
C VAL A 7 -11.68 5.07 3.41
N ALA A 8 -10.74 4.93 2.48
CA ALA A 8 -9.36 4.59 2.76
C ALA A 8 -8.44 5.16 1.68
N PRO A 9 -7.10 5.16 1.87
CA PRO A 9 -6.17 5.48 0.80
C PRO A 9 -6.41 4.61 -0.45
N PRO A 10 -6.20 5.16 -1.66
CA PRO A 10 -6.28 4.37 -2.88
C PRO A 10 -5.24 3.25 -2.86
N LEU A 11 -5.62 2.07 -3.36
CA LEU A 11 -4.71 0.92 -3.46
C LEU A 11 -3.54 1.20 -4.44
N VAL A 12 -3.80 2.00 -5.49
CA VAL A 12 -2.83 2.33 -6.55
C VAL A 12 -2.75 3.84 -6.67
N HIS A 13 -1.59 4.43 -6.37
CA HIS A 13 -1.36 5.87 -6.44
C HIS A 13 0.15 6.18 -6.56
N LYS A 14 0.50 7.33 -7.15
CA LYS A 14 1.90 7.75 -7.36
C LYS A 14 2.70 7.85 -6.07
N ILE A 15 2.04 8.20 -4.96
CA ILE A 15 2.72 8.30 -3.65
C ILE A 15 3.32 6.97 -3.22
N TYR A 16 2.78 5.86 -3.72
CA TYR A 16 3.27 4.53 -3.44
C TYR A 16 4.25 4.01 -4.48
N GLU A 17 4.76 4.83 -5.39
CA GLU A 17 5.74 4.39 -6.39
C GLU A 17 7.05 3.91 -5.71
N PRO A 18 7.83 3.02 -6.35
CA PRO A 18 9.01 2.40 -5.75
C PRO A 18 10.04 3.39 -5.19
N SER A 19 10.17 4.56 -5.82
CA SER A 19 11.12 5.61 -5.42
C SER A 19 10.73 6.28 -4.08
N HIS A 20 9.44 6.28 -3.73
CA HIS A 20 8.90 6.98 -2.56
C HIS A 20 8.43 6.01 -1.46
N HIS A 21 7.69 4.96 -1.82
CA HIS A 21 7.41 3.82 -0.94
C HIS A 21 7.80 2.52 -1.65
N GLY A 22 9.04 2.08 -1.43
CA GLY A 22 9.53 0.79 -1.89
C GLY A 22 8.76 -0.39 -1.26
N ASP A 23 8.98 -1.60 -1.77
CA ASP A 23 8.22 -2.80 -1.37
C ASP A 23 8.30 -3.10 0.13
N ALA A 24 9.44 -2.82 0.75
CA ALA A 24 9.61 -2.97 2.20
C ALA A 24 8.65 -2.08 3.01
N ALA A 25 8.23 -0.92 2.49
CA ALA A 25 7.29 -0.05 3.17
C ALA A 25 5.92 -0.71 3.33
N PHE A 26 5.48 -1.50 2.34
CA PHE A 26 4.22 -2.25 2.43
C PHE A 26 4.30 -3.38 3.46
N LEU A 27 5.43 -4.09 3.51
CA LEU A 27 5.69 -5.11 4.54
C LEU A 27 5.66 -4.51 5.94
N LEU A 28 6.37 -3.40 6.15
CA LEU A 28 6.40 -2.71 7.43
C LEU A 28 5.03 -2.14 7.80
N ALA A 29 4.28 -1.61 6.83
CA ALA A 29 2.93 -1.09 7.05
C ALA A 29 1.95 -2.19 7.49
N ALA A 30 1.96 -3.34 6.80
CA ALA A 30 1.13 -4.47 7.18
C ALA A 30 1.51 -5.02 8.56
N LYS A 31 2.81 -5.13 8.85
CA LYS A 31 3.31 -5.72 10.10
C LYS A 31 3.16 -4.83 11.33
N ASN A 32 3.41 -3.52 11.17
CA ASN A 32 3.54 -2.59 12.28
C ASN A 32 2.44 -1.52 12.31
N GLY A 33 1.62 -1.43 11.27
CA GLY A 33 0.76 -0.28 11.06
C GLY A 33 1.56 0.97 10.62
N VAL A 34 0.83 2.06 10.40
CA VAL A 34 1.39 3.33 9.91
C VAL A 34 0.71 4.50 10.62
N ARG A 35 1.51 5.46 11.10
CA ARG A 35 0.99 6.75 11.53
C ARG A 35 0.57 7.57 10.32
N ALA A 36 -0.60 8.20 10.38
CA ALA A 36 -1.11 9.02 9.28
C ALA A 36 -0.10 10.11 8.89
N HIS A 37 0.22 10.22 7.60
CA HIS A 37 1.14 11.25 7.08
C HIS A 37 0.80 11.77 5.68
N HIS A 38 0.30 10.92 4.76
CA HIS A 38 -0.14 11.37 3.43
C HIS A 38 -1.66 11.56 3.28
N TRP A 39 -2.44 10.80 4.04
CA TRP A 39 -3.90 10.79 3.94
C TRP A 39 -4.55 11.08 5.30
N ARG A 40 -5.78 11.61 5.26
CA ARG A 40 -6.54 12.03 6.45
C ARG A 40 -7.53 10.97 6.95
N PHE A 41 -7.22 9.68 6.77
CA PHE A 41 -8.04 8.56 7.24
C PHE A 41 -7.68 8.07 8.65
N GLY A 42 -6.68 8.70 9.29
CA GLY A 42 -6.15 8.25 10.58
C GLY A 42 -5.04 7.20 10.44
N ASN A 43 -4.61 6.67 11.58
CA ASN A 43 -3.55 5.67 11.63
C ASN A 43 -4.06 4.34 11.05
N MET A 44 -3.19 3.66 10.31
CA MET A 44 -3.42 2.27 9.90
C MET A 44 -2.94 1.35 11.04
N PRO A 45 -3.79 0.48 11.61
CA PRO A 45 -3.33 -0.55 12.54
C PRO A 45 -2.53 -1.65 11.80
N PRO A 46 -1.70 -2.43 12.52
CA PRO A 46 -1.17 -3.69 11.99
C PRO A 46 -2.29 -4.60 11.45
N VAL A 47 -1.98 -5.36 10.41
CA VAL A 47 -2.88 -6.36 9.83
C VAL A 47 -2.51 -7.71 10.40
N GLU A 48 -3.40 -8.29 11.21
CA GLU A 48 -3.21 -9.62 11.78
C GLU A 48 -3.55 -10.73 10.77
N GLY A 49 -2.94 -11.90 10.94
CA GLY A 49 -3.26 -13.09 10.13
C GLY A 49 -2.73 -13.10 8.69
N VAL A 50 -1.95 -12.09 8.28
CA VAL A 50 -1.25 -12.07 6.99
C VAL A 50 0.22 -12.42 7.16
N THR A 51 0.74 -13.24 6.26
CA THR A 51 2.17 -13.58 6.22
C THR A 51 2.95 -12.59 5.37
N ASP A 52 4.28 -12.54 5.54
CA ASP A 52 5.16 -11.78 4.64
C ASP A 52 5.01 -12.23 3.17
N GLY A 53 4.68 -13.50 2.93
CA GLY A 53 4.41 -14.04 1.59
C GLY A 53 3.15 -13.43 0.98
N ASP A 54 2.07 -13.33 1.74
CA ASP A 54 0.81 -12.73 1.29
C ASP A 54 1.01 -11.26 0.92
N VAL A 55 1.74 -10.52 1.77
CA VAL A 55 2.02 -9.11 1.52
C VAL A 55 2.88 -8.93 0.27
N LYS A 56 3.89 -9.78 0.04
CA LYS A 56 4.68 -9.74 -1.21
C LYS A 56 3.83 -9.98 -2.45
N MET A 57 2.87 -10.91 -2.39
CA MET A 57 1.95 -11.14 -3.50
C MET A 57 1.03 -9.93 -3.76
N ILE A 58 0.55 -9.27 -2.69
CA ILE A 58 -0.23 -8.03 -2.82
C ILE A 58 0.62 -6.91 -3.42
N VAL A 59 1.86 -6.73 -2.96
CA VAL A 59 2.79 -5.73 -3.50
C VAL A 59 3.02 -5.97 -4.99
N ALA A 60 3.29 -7.21 -5.40
CA ALA A 60 3.46 -7.55 -6.81
C ALA A 60 2.22 -7.13 -7.63
N TYR A 61 1.02 -7.46 -7.15
CA TYR A 61 -0.24 -7.02 -7.79
C TYR A 61 -0.37 -5.49 -7.87
N VAL A 62 -0.03 -4.76 -6.80
CA VAL A 62 -0.03 -3.28 -6.82
C VAL A 62 0.96 -2.74 -7.84
N ARG A 63 2.16 -3.33 -7.95
CA ARG A 63 3.18 -2.92 -8.93
C ARG A 63 2.73 -3.16 -10.37
N GLU A 64 2.08 -4.29 -10.64
CA GLU A 64 1.47 -4.55 -11.96
C GLU A 64 0.47 -3.46 -12.32
N LEU A 65 -0.43 -3.11 -11.39
CA LEU A 65 -1.41 -2.05 -11.63
C LEU A 65 -0.77 -0.68 -11.75
N GLN A 66 0.25 -0.35 -10.96
CA GLN A 66 0.98 0.92 -11.08
C GLN A 66 1.57 1.08 -12.49
N ARG A 67 2.29 0.07 -12.99
CA ARG A 67 2.87 0.09 -14.34
C ARG A 67 1.81 0.23 -15.43
N ALA A 68 0.70 -0.51 -15.32
CA ALA A 68 -0.43 -0.39 -16.24
C ALA A 68 -1.06 1.01 -16.27
N ASN A 69 -0.85 1.82 -15.21
CA ASN A 69 -1.33 3.19 -15.09
C ASN A 69 -0.20 4.24 -15.23
N GLY A 70 0.98 3.86 -15.72
CA GLY A 70 2.10 4.79 -15.95
C GLY A 70 2.79 5.30 -14.69
N ILE A 71 2.64 4.61 -13.56
CA ILE A 71 3.33 4.89 -12.29
C ILE A 71 4.51 3.93 -12.18
N ASN A 72 5.74 4.44 -12.11
CA ASN A 72 6.99 3.64 -12.17
C ASN A 72 7.93 3.88 -11.00
#